data_AF-A0A842WMV9-F1
#
_entry.id   AF-A0A842WMV9-F1
#
_cell.length_a   1.000
_cell.length_b   1.000
_cell.length_c   1.000
_cell.angle_alpha   90.00
_cell.angle_beta   90.00
_cell.angle_gamma   90.00
#
_symmetry.space_group_name_H-M   'P 1'
#
loop_
_entity.id
_entity.type
_entity.pdbx_description
1 polymer ?
#
loop_
_entity_poly.entity_id
_entity_poly.type
_entity_poly.pdbx_seq_one_letter_code
_entity_poly.pdbx_strand_id
1 'polypeptide(L)'
;MTNKNDAFDALSRMSGLRHDQIDDIWLEVKENQKLLNECDRPHLFRPIDKDKYLTREYQCSKCNGRISSREARWYNDGLRDAYSVMIQEPLKRAALCCNSCARMLIEGEHMICQDCERKIANGR
;
A
#
# COMPACT_ATOMS: atom_id res chain seq x y z
N MET A 1 17.60 -5.10 -27.59
CA MET A 1 17.06 -6.19 -26.75
C MET A 1 18.15 -6.58 -25.77
N THR A 2 18.05 -6.16 -24.52
CA THR A 2 19.06 -6.48 -23.50
C THR A 2 18.88 -7.94 -23.09
N ASN A 3 19.94 -8.74 -23.16
CA ASN A 3 19.86 -10.15 -22.78
C ASN A 3 19.61 -10.23 -21.26
N LYS A 4 18.75 -11.15 -20.79
CA LYS A 4 18.47 -11.33 -19.34
C LYS A 4 19.78 -11.51 -18.56
N ASN A 5 20.73 -12.21 -19.19
CA ASN A 5 22.04 -12.49 -18.62
C ASN A 5 22.85 -11.20 -18.38
N ASP A 6 22.80 -10.22 -19.28
CA ASP A 6 23.55 -8.96 -19.13
C ASP A 6 23.03 -8.13 -17.95
N ALA A 7 21.72 -8.14 -17.71
CA ALA A 7 21.10 -7.45 -16.60
C ALA A 7 21.40 -8.11 -15.25
N PHE A 8 21.41 -9.45 -15.22
CA PHE A 8 21.70 -10.24 -14.03
C PHE A 8 23.18 -10.14 -13.66
N ASP A 9 24.08 -10.17 -14.66
CA ASP A 9 25.52 -9.95 -14.47
C ASP A 9 25.79 -8.56 -13.87
N ALA A 10 25.09 -7.52 -14.36
CA ALA A 10 25.23 -6.17 -13.83
C ALA A 10 24.77 -6.07 -12.37
N LEU A 11 23.59 -6.64 -12.06
CA LEU A 11 23.05 -6.65 -10.70
C LEU A 11 23.94 -7.45 -9.74
N SER A 12 24.45 -8.60 -10.18
CA SER A 12 25.38 -9.42 -9.38
C SER A 12 26.64 -8.65 -9.03
N ARG A 13 27.26 -7.99 -10.02
CA ARG A 13 28.47 -7.15 -9.80
C ARG A 13 28.23 -5.98 -8.85
N MET A 14 27.08 -5.31 -8.96
CA MET A 14 26.79 -4.12 -8.15
C MET A 14 26.36 -4.45 -6.72
N SER A 15 25.60 -5.53 -6.54
CA SER A 15 25.04 -5.91 -5.23
C SER A 15 25.90 -6.91 -4.46
N GLY A 16 26.85 -7.57 -5.13
CA GLY A 16 27.62 -8.69 -4.57
C GLY A 16 26.79 -9.97 -4.40
N LEU A 17 25.53 -9.99 -4.86
CA LEU A 17 24.66 -11.16 -4.81
C LEU A 17 25.01 -12.13 -5.93
N ARG A 18 24.87 -13.43 -5.66
CA ARG A 18 25.00 -14.46 -6.68
C ARG A 18 23.76 -14.51 -7.58
N HIS A 19 23.90 -15.08 -8.78
CA HIS A 19 22.80 -15.19 -9.74
C HIS A 19 21.60 -15.98 -9.22
N ASP A 20 21.83 -17.06 -8.49
CA ASP A 20 20.77 -17.84 -7.83
C ASP A 20 19.95 -16.98 -6.87
N GLN A 21 20.62 -16.15 -6.06
CA GLN A 21 19.95 -15.24 -5.13
C GLN A 21 19.14 -14.15 -5.84
N ILE A 22 19.63 -13.67 -7.00
CA ILE A 22 18.90 -12.68 -7.80
C ILE A 22 17.66 -13.31 -8.44
N ASP A 23 17.76 -14.54 -8.95
CA ASP A 23 16.60 -15.28 -9.45
C ASP A 23 15.57 -15.54 -8.33
N ASP A 24 16.00 -15.90 -7.12
CA ASP A 24 15.11 -16.09 -5.97
C ASP A 24 14.36 -14.79 -5.60
N ILE A 25 15.08 -13.67 -5.49
CA ILE A 25 14.47 -12.35 -5.25
C ILE A 25 13.49 -11.99 -6.37
N TRP A 26 13.86 -12.28 -7.62
CA TRP A 26 13.00 -11.99 -8.76
C TRP A 26 11.69 -12.80 -8.74
N LEU A 27 11.76 -14.07 -8.33
CA LEU A 27 10.58 -14.92 -8.15
C LEU A 27 9.70 -14.38 -7.02
N GLU A 28 10.28 -14.04 -5.87
CA GLU A 28 9.54 -13.45 -4.75
C GLU A 28 8.82 -12.16 -5.17
N VAL A 29 9.51 -11.26 -5.89
CA VAL A 29 8.93 -10.01 -6.40
C VAL A 29 7.76 -10.30 -7.35
N LYS A 30 7.90 -11.28 -8.26
CA LYS A 30 6.83 -11.63 -9.20
C LYS A 30 5.61 -12.21 -8.51
N GLU A 31 5.81 -13.11 -7.55
CA GLU A 31 4.73 -13.70 -6.78
C GLU A 31 3.98 -12.63 -6.00
N ASN A 32 4.71 -11.74 -5.32
CA ASN A 32 4.11 -10.63 -4.60
C ASN A 32 3.35 -9.67 -5.53
N GLN A 33 3.92 -9.33 -6.69
CA GLN A 33 3.26 -8.49 -7.69
C GLN A 33 1.95 -9.13 -8.19
N LYS A 34 1.94 -10.45 -8.38
CA LYS A 34 0.73 -11.18 -8.77
C LYS A 34 -0.35 -11.05 -7.70
N LEU A 35 -0.03 -11.28 -6.42
CA LEU A 35 -0.97 -11.11 -5.30
C LEU A 35 -1.54 -9.69 -5.23
N LEU A 36 -0.71 -8.69 -5.51
CA LEU A 36 -1.16 -7.29 -5.53
C LEU A 36 -2.11 -7.02 -6.70
N ASN A 37 -1.78 -7.48 -7.91
CA ASN A 37 -2.59 -7.24 -9.11
C ASN A 37 -3.95 -7.95 -9.08
N GLU A 38 -4.03 -9.13 -8.47
CA GLU A 38 -5.25 -9.95 -8.40
C GLU A 38 -6.19 -9.52 -7.26
N CYS A 39 -5.86 -8.46 -6.52
CA CYS A 39 -6.69 -7.98 -5.41
C CYS A 39 -7.85 -7.10 -5.91
N ASP A 40 -9.08 -7.62 -5.89
CA ASP A 40 -10.29 -6.96 -6.42
C ASP A 40 -10.74 -5.67 -5.69
N ARG A 41 -10.12 -5.33 -4.56
CA ARG A 41 -10.52 -4.18 -3.73
C ARG A 41 -9.30 -3.30 -3.44
N PRO A 42 -9.53 -2.01 -3.08
CA PRO A 42 -8.47 -1.19 -2.53
C PRO A 42 -7.71 -1.95 -1.43
N HIS A 43 -6.39 -1.96 -1.57
CA HIS A 43 -5.52 -2.63 -0.64
C HIS A 43 -5.62 -1.98 0.72
N LEU A 44 -5.72 -2.82 1.76
CA LEU A 44 -5.70 -2.36 3.14
C LEU A 44 -4.39 -2.82 3.77
N PHE A 45 -3.35 -2.01 3.55
CA PHE A 45 -1.99 -2.24 4.03
C PHE A 45 -1.87 -1.96 5.53
N ARG A 46 -1.45 -2.97 6.30
CA ARG A 46 -1.22 -2.90 7.74
C ARG A 46 0.24 -3.21 8.04
N PRO A 47 0.87 -2.53 9.03
CA PRO A 47 2.27 -2.78 9.36
C PRO A 47 2.44 -4.19 9.94
N ILE A 48 3.46 -4.91 9.48
CA ILE A 48 3.82 -6.25 9.97
C ILE A 48 4.63 -6.13 11.26
N ASP A 49 5.73 -5.37 11.19
CA ASP A 49 6.64 -5.14 12.32
C ASP A 49 6.35 -3.76 12.95
N LYS A 50 5.65 -3.76 14.09
CA LYS A 50 5.36 -2.53 14.83
C LYS A 50 6.63 -1.89 15.43
N ASP A 51 7.64 -2.72 15.71
CA ASP A 51 8.83 -2.33 16.47
C ASP A 51 9.96 -1.75 15.60
N LYS A 52 9.90 -1.93 14.27
CA LYS A 52 10.86 -1.36 13.33
C LYS A 52 10.28 -0.09 12.72
N TYR A 53 10.94 1.05 12.95
CA TYR A 53 10.52 2.34 12.41
C TYR A 53 11.10 2.62 11.01
N LEU A 54 12.35 2.21 10.74
CA LEU A 54 13.06 2.52 9.50
C LEU A 54 12.80 1.53 8.37
N THR A 55 12.58 0.25 8.68
CA THR A 55 12.34 -0.84 7.71
C THR A 55 10.94 -1.42 7.87
N ARG A 56 9.96 -0.56 8.16
CA ARG A 56 8.59 -1.00 8.39
C ARG A 56 7.99 -1.54 7.09
N GLU A 57 7.73 -2.83 7.06
CA GLU A 57 6.97 -3.49 5.99
C GLU A 57 5.48 -3.44 6.29
N TYR A 58 4.70 -3.38 5.22
CA TYR A 58 3.25 -3.39 5.27
C TYR A 58 2.71 -4.55 4.45
N GLN A 59 1.65 -5.19 4.96
CA GLN A 59 0.97 -6.28 4.31
C GLN A 59 -0.50 -5.94 4.07
N CYS A 60 -0.99 -6.23 2.86
CA CYS A 60 -2.41 -6.16 2.57
C CYS A 60 -3.15 -7.25 3.34
N SER A 61 -4.10 -6.86 4.18
CA SER A 61 -4.93 -7.80 4.97
C SER A 61 -5.86 -8.71 4.15
N LYS A 62 -5.94 -8.54 2.82
CA LYS A 62 -6.80 -9.34 1.93
C LYS A 62 -6.00 -10.32 1.08
N CYS A 63 -5.06 -9.81 0.29
CA CYS A 63 -4.26 -10.62 -0.63
C CYS A 63 -2.90 -11.05 -0.06
N ASN A 64 -2.54 -10.61 1.15
CA ASN A 64 -1.25 -10.84 1.81
C ASN A 64 -0.02 -10.28 1.08
N GLY A 65 -0.20 -9.54 -0.02
CA GLY A 65 0.87 -8.83 -0.71
C GLY A 65 1.56 -7.80 0.19
N ARG A 66 2.87 -7.69 0.06
CA ARG A 66 3.75 -6.88 0.91
C ARG A 66 4.33 -5.71 0.13
N ILE A 67 4.48 -4.58 0.81
CA ILE A 67 5.13 -3.39 0.28
C ILE A 67 5.91 -2.67 1.38
N SER A 68 6.84 -1.81 0.97
CA SER A 68 7.58 -0.93 1.89
C SER A 68 6.70 0.19 2.46
N SER A 69 7.17 0.82 3.54
CA SER A 69 6.55 2.00 4.13
C SER A 69 6.35 3.16 3.14
N ARG A 70 7.30 3.36 2.22
CA ARG A 70 7.24 4.41 1.20
C ARG A 70 6.12 4.16 0.21
N GLU A 71 6.03 2.94 -0.31
CA GLU A 71 4.99 2.55 -1.26
C GLU A 71 3.60 2.62 -0.60
N ALA A 72 3.48 2.18 0.66
CA ALA A 72 2.23 2.27 1.41
C ALA A 72 1.76 3.71 1.58
N ARG A 73 2.70 4.64 1.83
CA ARG A 73 2.40 6.07 1.90
C ARG A 73 1.89 6.59 0.56
N TRP A 74 2.61 6.36 -0.54
CA TRP A 74 2.21 6.83 -1.86
C TRP A 74 0.87 6.27 -2.31
N TYR A 75 0.59 4.99 -2.02
CA TYR A 75 -0.69 4.37 -2.30
C TYR A 75 -1.83 5.09 -1.56
N ASN A 76 -1.67 5.36 -0.26
CA ASN A 76 -2.68 6.06 0.53
C ASN A 76 -2.86 7.52 0.12
N ASP A 77 -1.77 8.22 -0.24
CA ASP A 77 -1.82 9.58 -0.78
C ASP A 77 -2.61 9.60 -2.11
N GLY A 78 -2.33 8.66 -3.01
CA GLY A 78 -3.07 8.53 -4.28
C GLY A 78 -4.55 8.20 -4.10
N LEU A 79 -4.91 7.34 -3.13
CA LEU A 79 -6.31 7.10 -2.79
C LEU A 79 -7.00 8.36 -2.27
N ARG A 80 -6.36 9.10 -1.36
CA ARG A 80 -6.90 10.35 -0.82
C ARG A 80 -7.18 11.36 -1.93
N ASP A 81 -6.24 11.52 -2.85
CA ASP A 81 -6.36 12.45 -3.96
C ASP A 81 -7.47 12.02 -4.92
N ALA A 82 -7.54 10.73 -5.27
CA ALA A 82 -8.61 10.19 -6.11
C ALA A 82 -10.01 10.42 -5.52
N TYR A 83 -10.18 10.23 -4.21
CA TYR A 83 -11.46 10.46 -3.53
C TYR A 83 -11.78 11.95 -3.33
N SER A 84 -10.77 12.82 -3.20
CA SER A 84 -10.98 14.27 -3.06
C SER A 84 -11.59 14.91 -4.31
N VAL A 85 -11.25 14.40 -5.50
CA VAL A 85 -11.79 14.90 -6.78
C VAL A 85 -13.26 14.51 -6.95
N MET A 86 -13.70 13.40 -6.37
CA MET A 86 -15.10 12.94 -6.44
C MET A 86 -16.07 13.79 -5.59
N ILE A 87 -15.59 14.65 -4.70
CA ILE A 87 -16.42 15.46 -3.78
C ILE A 87 -16.80 16.84 -4.38
N GLN A 88 -16.46 17.11 -5.65
CA GLN A 88 -16.83 18.38 -6.29
C GLN A 88 -18.28 18.47 -6.82
N GLU A 89 -19.09 17.41 -6.72
CA GLU A 89 -20.55 17.57 -6.73
C GLU A 89 -21.03 17.98 -5.33
N PRO A 90 -21.98 18.93 -5.19
CA PRO A 90 -22.31 19.56 -3.92
C PRO A 90 -23.00 18.56 -2.97
N LEU A 91 -22.20 17.81 -2.21
CA LEU A 91 -22.69 17.00 -1.10
C LEU A 91 -23.11 17.94 0.04
N LYS A 92 -24.41 18.22 0.05
CA LYS A 92 -25.12 18.58 1.28
C LYS A 92 -24.82 17.50 2.32
N ARG A 93 -24.14 17.91 3.40
CA ARG A 93 -23.73 17.14 4.62
C ARG A 93 -22.29 16.65 4.57
N ALA A 94 -21.53 17.08 5.56
CA ALA A 94 -20.09 16.91 5.67
C ALA A 94 -19.72 15.42 5.80
N ALA A 95 -19.33 14.79 4.68
CA ALA A 95 -18.77 13.45 4.71
C ALA A 95 -17.35 13.53 5.29
N LEU A 96 -17.15 13.11 6.54
CA LEU A 96 -15.81 12.91 7.09
C LEU A 96 -15.14 11.75 6.34
N CYS A 97 -13.85 11.89 6.01
CA CYS A 97 -13.06 10.82 5.41
C CYS A 97 -12.11 10.22 6.46
N CYS A 98 -11.95 8.90 6.48
CA CYS A 98 -10.96 8.27 7.34
C CYS A 98 -9.55 8.49 6.80
N ASN A 99 -8.69 9.20 7.52
CA ASN A 99 -7.29 9.47 7.13
C ASN A 99 -6.40 8.21 6.98
N SER A 100 -6.87 7.04 7.40
CA SER A 100 -6.10 5.79 7.34
C SER A 100 -6.49 4.85 6.21
N CYS A 101 -7.73 4.91 5.72
CA CYS A 101 -8.21 4.04 4.64
C CYS A 101 -8.96 4.80 3.53
N ALA A 102 -9.04 6.12 3.64
CA ALA A 102 -9.69 7.05 2.72
C ALA A 102 -11.18 6.76 2.42
N ARG A 103 -11.85 5.95 3.26
CA ARG A 103 -13.29 5.68 3.11
C ARG A 103 -14.11 6.87 3.59
N MET A 104 -15.16 7.21 2.82
CA MET A 104 -16.19 8.17 3.22
C MET A 104 -17.03 7.62 4.37
N LEU A 105 -17.22 8.46 5.39
CA LEU A 105 -18.01 8.17 6.56
C LEU A 105 -19.28 9.02 6.47
N ILE A 106 -20.42 8.38 6.65
CA ILE A 106 -21.70 9.07 6.75
C ILE A 106 -21.78 9.66 8.16
N GLU A 107 -22.00 10.97 8.28
CA GLU A 107 -22.17 11.66 9.56
C GLU A 107 -23.28 10.96 10.37
N GLY A 108 -22.96 10.48 11.58
CA GLY A 108 -23.98 10.02 12.52
C GLY A 108 -23.60 8.92 13.50
N GLU A 109 -22.69 7.98 13.18
CA GLU A 109 -22.64 6.75 14.00
C GLU A 109 -21.29 6.33 14.58
N HIS A 110 -20.12 6.70 14.04
CA HIS A 110 -18.88 6.15 14.60
C HIS A 110 -17.69 7.11 14.56
N MET A 111 -17.12 7.39 15.75
CA MET A 111 -15.78 7.97 15.91
C MET A 111 -14.65 6.99 15.53
N ILE A 112 -15.00 5.78 15.07
CA ILE A 112 -14.07 4.71 14.71
C ILE A 112 -14.44 4.24 13.30
N CYS A 113 -13.48 4.25 12.37
CA CYS A 113 -13.69 3.68 11.05
C CYS A 113 -13.84 2.15 11.17
N GLN A 114 -14.96 1.57 10.71
CA GLN A 114 -15.24 0.14 10.84
C GLN A 114 -14.28 -0.77 10.06
N ASP A 115 -13.55 -0.25 9.07
CA ASP A 115 -12.61 -1.08 8.27
C ASP A 115 -11.19 -1.11 8.84
N CYS A 116 -10.76 -0.01 9.47
CA CYS A 116 -9.39 0.14 9.96
C CYS A 116 -9.30 0.34 11.48
N GLU A 117 -10.44 0.33 12.18
CA GLU A 117 -10.59 0.46 13.64
C GLU A 117 -9.89 1.70 14.24
N ARG A 118 -9.58 2.71 13.41
CA ARG A 118 -8.90 3.93 13.86
C ARG A 118 -9.90 5.01 14.22
N LYS A 119 -9.55 5.77 15.27
CA LYS A 119 -10.26 6.98 15.65
C LYS A 119 -10.16 8.02 14.53
N ILE A 120 -11.30 8.58 14.13
CA ILE A 120 -11.37 9.66 13.16
C ILE A 120 -11.11 10.96 13.93
N ALA A 121 -10.06 11.69 13.54
CA ALA A 121 -9.77 12.99 14.12
C ALA A 121 -10.80 13.99 13.57
N ASN A 122 -11.70 14.48 14.44
CA ASN A 122 -12.50 15.66 14.11
C ASN A 122 -11.52 16.83 13.93
N GLY A 123 -11.39 17.33 12.69
CA GLY A 123 -10.73 18.60 12.44
C GLY A 123 -11.46 19.70 13.20
N ARG A 124 -10.73 20.42 14.04
CA ARG A 124 -11.15 21.74 14.53
C ARG A 124 -10.89 22.77 13.45
#